data_AF-A0A3A8Z7R2-F1
#
_entry.id   AF-A0A3A8Z7R2-F1
#
_cell.length_a   1.000
_cell.length_b   1.000
_cell.length_c   1.000
_cell.angle_alpha   90.00
_cell.angle_beta   90.00
_cell.angle_gamma   90.00
#
_symmetry.space_group_name_H-M   'P 1'
#
loop_
_entity.id
_entity.type
_entity.pdbx_description
1 polymer ?
#
loop_
_entity_poly.entity_id
_entity_poly.type
_entity_poly.pdbx_seq_one_letter_code
_entity_poly.pdbx_strand_id
1 'polypeptide(L)'
;MENEKNILYYKGKKEIKVDTDFIKSEMAQFLQLDNLNFLIGAGCSSHIVDDKELGIPGMASLYSGFFKTYPDFDIAGQMAQPIFNGNLEKMLETMGAISVANRVSTIDGDIENKICVCRGYESVKKYMGESSQFLQFI
;
A
#
# COMPACT_ATOMS: atom_id res chain seq x y z
N MET A 1 5.53 -38.05 -0.01
CA MET A 1 4.44 -37.24 -0.61
C MET A 1 5.11 -36.39 -1.67
N GLU A 2 4.79 -36.59 -2.95
CA GLU A 2 5.29 -35.71 -4.01
C GLU A 2 4.72 -34.31 -3.77
N ASN A 3 5.59 -33.32 -3.60
CA ASN A 3 5.15 -31.93 -3.45
C ASN A 3 4.59 -31.46 -4.79
N GLU A 4 3.31 -31.05 -4.80
CA GLU A 4 2.65 -30.54 -6.00
C GLU A 4 3.34 -29.27 -6.49
N LYS A 5 3.69 -29.23 -7.78
CA LYS A 5 4.28 -28.07 -8.44
C LYS A 5 3.20 -27.06 -8.81
N ASN A 6 2.76 -26.28 -7.83
CA ASN A 6 1.67 -25.31 -7.95
C ASN A 6 2.13 -23.84 -7.89
N ILE A 7 3.41 -23.57 -7.68
CA ILE A 7 3.96 -22.22 -7.60
C ILE A 7 4.50 -21.80 -8.97
N LEU A 8 4.04 -20.65 -9.48
CA LEU A 8 4.59 -20.01 -10.68
C LEU A 8 5.85 -19.23 -10.30
N TYR A 9 7.00 -19.67 -10.79
CA TYR A 9 8.30 -19.04 -10.56
C TYR A 9 8.83 -18.41 -11.85
N TYR A 10 9.28 -17.15 -11.73
CA TYR A 10 9.78 -16.35 -12.84
C TYR A 10 11.25 -16.01 -12.63
N LYS A 11 12.10 -16.36 -13.61
CA LYS A 11 13.53 -15.97 -13.64
C LYS A 11 13.84 -15.34 -14.98
N GLY A 12 13.84 -14.00 -14.99
CA GLY A 12 13.88 -13.22 -16.24
C GLY A 12 12.63 -13.51 -17.07
N LYS A 13 12.82 -13.98 -18.31
CA LYS A 13 11.71 -14.32 -19.24
C LYS A 13 11.22 -15.77 -19.11
N LYS A 14 11.82 -16.58 -18.24
CA LYS A 14 11.44 -17.99 -18.07
C LYS A 14 10.41 -18.12 -16.96
N GLU A 15 9.30 -18.78 -17.28
CA GLU A 15 8.25 -19.20 -16.36
C GLU A 15 8.35 -20.71 -16.14
N ILE A 16 8.39 -21.15 -14.89
CA ILE A 16 8.38 -22.57 -14.52
C ILE A 16 7.45 -22.82 -13.34
N LYS A 17 6.75 -23.96 -13.34
CA LYS A 17 6.00 -24.44 -12.19
C LYS A 17 6.93 -25.21 -11.26
N VAL A 18 6.97 -24.81 -9.99
CA VAL A 18 7.87 -25.34 -8.97
C VAL A 18 7.09 -25.67 -7.70
N ASP A 19 7.74 -26.40 -6.81
CA ASP A 19 7.24 -26.71 -5.48
C ASP A 19 7.88 -25.79 -4.42
N THR A 20 7.42 -25.90 -3.18
CA THR A 20 7.91 -25.08 -2.07
C THR A 20 9.37 -25.36 -1.71
N ASP A 21 9.84 -26.60 -1.90
CA ASP A 21 11.22 -26.98 -1.56
C ASP A 21 12.22 -26.37 -2.56
N PHE A 22 11.85 -26.30 -3.83
CA PHE A 22 12.59 -25.56 -4.84
C PHE A 22 12.74 -24.08 -4.45
N ILE A 23 11.66 -23.42 -4.03
CA ILE A 23 11.70 -22.02 -3.60
C ILE A 23 12.61 -21.83 -2.40
N LYS A 24 12.51 -22.68 -1.37
CA LYS A 24 13.38 -22.63 -0.19
C LYS A 24 14.86 -22.79 -0.56
N SER A 25 15.16 -23.72 -1.46
CA SER A 25 16.52 -23.96 -1.94
C SER A 25 17.09 -22.77 -2.73
N GLU A 26 16.31 -22.20 -3.66
CA GLU A 26 16.73 -20.99 -4.39
C GLU A 26 16.89 -19.79 -3.46
N MET A 27 15.97 -19.58 -2.52
CA MET A 27 16.09 -18.50 -1.52
C MET A 27 17.34 -18.67 -0.65
N ALA A 28 17.66 -19.89 -0.21
CA ALA A 28 18.86 -20.15 0.58
C ALA A 28 20.14 -19.80 -0.22
N GLN A 29 20.17 -20.08 -1.53
CA GLN A 29 21.27 -19.67 -2.40
C GLN A 29 21.35 -18.14 -2.51
N PHE A 30 20.23 -17.44 -2.66
CA PHE A 30 20.23 -15.98 -2.70
C PHE A 30 20.71 -15.36 -1.40
N LEU A 31 20.34 -15.92 -0.24
CA LEU A 31 20.77 -15.45 1.08
C LEU A 31 22.28 -15.61 1.34
N GLN A 32 22.96 -16.45 0.56
CA GLN A 32 24.42 -16.61 0.62
C GLN A 32 25.18 -15.56 -0.19
N LEU A 33 24.48 -14.70 -0.94
CA LEU A 33 25.12 -13.62 -1.70
C LEU A 33 25.51 -12.47 -0.77
N ASP A 34 26.74 -11.99 -0.94
CA ASP A 34 27.16 -10.72 -0.33
C ASP A 34 26.43 -9.56 -1.02
N ASN A 35 25.88 -8.63 -0.23
CA ASN A 35 25.15 -7.41 -0.69
C ASN A 35 23.72 -7.62 -1.22
N LEU A 36 22.91 -8.37 -0.48
CA LEU A 36 21.45 -8.41 -0.70
C LEU A 36 20.79 -7.11 -0.30
N ASN A 37 19.89 -6.62 -1.16
CA ASN A 37 18.97 -5.54 -0.84
C ASN A 37 17.55 -6.09 -0.83
N PHE A 38 16.83 -5.88 0.28
CA PHE A 38 15.42 -6.23 0.38
C PHE A 38 14.59 -4.98 0.14
N LEU A 39 13.66 -5.06 -0.80
CA LEU A 39 12.58 -4.09 -0.95
C LEU A 39 11.35 -4.63 -0.21
N ILE A 40 11.12 -4.13 1.00
CA ILE A 40 10.02 -4.57 1.86
C ILE A 40 8.95 -3.47 1.88
N GLY A 41 7.69 -3.84 1.60
CA GLY A 41 6.54 -2.93 1.63
C GLY A 41 5.67 -3.12 2.88
N ALA A 42 4.68 -2.25 3.06
CA ALA A 42 3.74 -2.32 4.19
C ALA A 42 2.98 -3.65 4.30
N GLY A 43 2.81 -4.38 3.19
CA GLY A 43 2.20 -5.71 3.18
C GLY A 43 2.99 -6.80 3.91
N CYS A 44 4.26 -6.56 4.25
CA CYS A 44 5.03 -7.46 5.11
C CYS A 44 4.78 -7.20 6.61
N SER A 45 4.18 -6.06 6.95
CA SER A 45 3.77 -5.69 8.31
C SER A 45 2.25 -5.77 8.51
N SER A 46 1.49 -6.12 7.47
CA SER A 46 0.08 -6.42 7.60
C SER A 46 -0.10 -7.82 8.17
N HIS A 47 -1.09 -7.97 9.03
CA HIS A 47 -1.41 -9.23 9.68
C HIS A 47 -2.93 -9.36 9.69
N ILE A 48 -3.47 -10.39 9.03
CA ILE A 48 -4.91 -10.62 8.98
C ILE A 48 -5.20 -11.92 9.73
N VAL A 49 -6.07 -11.82 10.73
CA VAL A 49 -6.61 -12.96 11.49
C VAL A 49 -8.12 -12.82 11.51
N ASP A 50 -8.84 -13.87 11.09
CA ASP A 50 -10.31 -13.88 11.04
C ASP A 50 -10.91 -12.66 10.30
N ASP A 51 -10.40 -12.37 9.09
CA ASP A 51 -10.77 -11.22 8.24
C ASP A 51 -10.59 -9.84 8.88
N LYS A 52 -9.86 -9.75 10.00
CA LYS A 52 -9.49 -8.50 10.66
C LYS A 52 -8.00 -8.23 10.50
N GLU A 53 -7.70 -7.06 9.96
CA GLU A 53 -6.33 -6.57 9.87
C GLU A 53 -5.88 -6.06 11.25
N LEU A 54 -4.93 -6.77 11.86
CA LEU A 54 -4.33 -6.51 13.16
C LEU A 54 -2.93 -5.86 13.04
N GLY A 55 -2.34 -5.90 11.84
CA GLY A 55 -1.06 -5.28 11.53
C GLY A 55 -1.20 -3.86 10.96
N ILE A 56 -0.12 -3.36 10.37
CA ILE A 56 -0.17 -2.06 9.68
C ILE A 56 -1.10 -2.18 8.47
N PRO A 57 -2.14 -1.34 8.37
CA PRO A 57 -3.11 -1.45 7.30
C PRO A 57 -2.49 -1.19 5.93
N GLY A 58 -2.79 -2.07 4.97
CA GLY A 58 -2.45 -1.85 3.57
C GLY A 58 -3.23 -0.67 2.95
N MET A 59 -2.79 -0.20 1.78
CA MET A 59 -3.39 0.96 1.09
C MET A 59 -4.89 0.79 0.78
N ALA A 60 -5.34 -0.43 0.46
CA ALA A 60 -6.76 -0.70 0.22
C ALA A 60 -7.62 -0.60 1.50
N SER A 61 -7.09 -1.06 2.63
CA SER A 61 -7.72 -0.93 3.94
C SER A 61 -7.75 0.52 4.41
N LEU A 62 -6.66 1.27 4.19
CA LEU A 62 -6.62 2.71 4.45
C LEU A 62 -7.68 3.45 3.63
N TYR A 63 -7.81 3.15 2.34
CA TYR A 63 -8.84 3.73 1.47
C TYR A 63 -10.26 3.47 2.00
N SER A 64 -10.60 2.21 2.24
CA SER A 64 -11.94 1.85 2.71
C SER A 64 -12.24 2.44 4.10
N GLY A 65 -11.25 2.50 4.98
CA GLY A 65 -11.38 3.12 6.30
C GLY A 65 -11.52 4.64 6.23
N PHE A 66 -10.82 5.29 5.29
CA PHE A 66 -10.92 6.73 5.07
C PHE A 66 -12.35 7.13 4.71
N PHE A 67 -12.96 6.47 3.72
CA PHE A 67 -14.33 6.77 3.30
C PHE A 67 -15.41 6.32 4.30
N LYS A 68 -15.10 5.43 5.25
CA LYS A 68 -15.98 5.20 6.41
C LYS A 68 -15.99 6.38 7.37
N THR A 69 -14.88 7.12 7.46
CA THR A 69 -14.72 8.28 8.36
C THR A 69 -15.18 9.57 7.67
N TYR A 70 -14.91 9.71 6.38
CA TYR A 70 -15.23 10.86 5.54
C TYR A 70 -16.05 10.41 4.32
N PRO A 71 -17.33 10.04 4.48
CA PRO A 71 -18.15 9.48 3.40
C PRO A 71 -18.41 10.49 2.27
N ASP A 72 -18.54 11.77 2.62
CA ASP A 72 -18.84 12.84 1.68
C ASP A 72 -17.58 13.54 1.14
N PHE A 73 -16.41 12.92 1.28
CA PHE A 73 -15.16 13.52 0.82
C PHE A 73 -15.18 13.70 -0.70
N ASP A 74 -15.10 14.96 -1.13
CA ASP A 74 -15.12 15.36 -2.53
C ASP A 74 -13.75 15.91 -2.97
N ILE A 75 -13.48 15.80 -4.26
CA ILE A 75 -12.33 16.44 -4.93
C ILE A 75 -12.91 17.21 -6.11
N ALA A 76 -12.65 18.51 -6.18
CA ALA A 76 -13.19 19.41 -7.19
C ALA A 76 -14.73 19.32 -7.34
N GLY A 77 -15.45 19.17 -6.22
CA GLY A 77 -16.91 19.09 -6.20
C GLY A 77 -17.48 17.74 -6.63
N GLN A 78 -16.64 16.72 -6.85
CA GLN A 78 -17.07 15.36 -7.17
C GLN A 78 -16.73 14.40 -6.04
N MET A 79 -17.67 13.53 -5.69
CA MET A 79 -17.47 12.49 -4.68
C MET A 79 -16.29 11.59 -5.07
N ALA A 80 -15.28 11.50 -4.20
CA ALA A 80 -14.01 10.86 -4.55
C ALA A 80 -14.08 9.32 -4.53
N GLN A 81 -14.93 8.72 -3.68
CA GLN A 81 -15.00 7.27 -3.49
C GLN A 81 -15.22 6.45 -4.79
N PRO A 82 -16.19 6.77 -5.66
CA PRO A 82 -16.38 6.00 -6.89
C PRO A 82 -15.31 6.23 -7.96
N ILE A 83 -14.49 7.28 -7.85
CA ILE A 83 -13.52 7.68 -8.88
C ILE A 83 -12.25 6.81 -8.80
N PHE A 84 -11.79 6.49 -7.59
CA PHE A 84 -10.48 5.88 -7.36
C PHE A 84 -10.53 4.38 -7.02
N ASN A 85 -11.71 3.78 -6.85
CA ASN A 85 -11.93 2.33 -6.77
C ASN A 85 -10.95 1.57 -5.85
N GLY A 86 -10.73 2.06 -4.62
CA GLY A 86 -9.82 1.41 -3.67
C GLY A 86 -8.37 1.87 -3.73
N ASN A 87 -8.02 2.79 -4.63
CA ASN A 87 -6.65 3.26 -4.83
C ASN A 87 -6.41 4.63 -4.19
N LEU A 88 -5.86 4.62 -2.98
CA LEU A 88 -5.55 5.83 -2.21
C LEU A 88 -4.37 6.62 -2.81
N GLU A 89 -3.39 5.93 -3.38
CA GLU A 89 -2.21 6.56 -4.00
C GLU A 89 -2.62 7.42 -5.20
N LYS A 90 -3.43 6.86 -6.10
CA LYS A 90 -3.97 7.58 -7.26
C LYS A 90 -4.84 8.77 -6.86
N MET A 91 -5.55 8.65 -5.73
CA MET A 91 -6.32 9.76 -5.15
C MET A 91 -5.38 10.90 -4.71
N LEU A 92 -4.31 10.58 -3.98
CA LEU A 92 -3.31 11.56 -3.53
C LEU A 92 -2.56 12.21 -4.69
N GLU A 93 -2.18 11.43 -5.70
CA GLU A 93 -1.57 11.95 -6.93
C GLU A 93 -2.48 12.95 -7.64
N THR A 94 -3.78 12.62 -7.73
CA THR A 94 -4.77 13.50 -8.38
C THR A 94 -4.94 14.80 -7.60
N MET A 95 -5.03 14.74 -6.27
CA MET A 95 -5.08 15.95 -5.45
C MET A 95 -3.80 16.78 -5.57
N GLY A 96 -2.63 16.14 -5.64
CA GLY A 96 -1.36 16.80 -5.90
C GLY A 96 -1.33 17.52 -7.25
N ALA A 97 -1.85 16.88 -8.30
CA ALA A 97 -1.99 17.50 -9.61
C ALA A 97 -2.93 18.72 -9.58
N ILE A 98 -4.04 18.65 -8.84
CA ILE A 98 -4.97 19.78 -8.65
C ILE A 98 -4.30 20.93 -7.88
N SER A 99 -3.54 20.63 -6.81
CA SER A 99 -2.75 21.63 -6.08
C SER A 99 -1.80 22.40 -7.01
N VAL A 100 -1.11 21.70 -7.91
CA VAL A 100 -0.24 22.34 -8.90
C VAL A 100 -1.05 23.17 -9.90
N ALA A 101 -2.16 22.64 -10.42
CA ALA A 101 -3.00 23.33 -11.39
C ALA A 101 -3.69 24.59 -10.84
N ASN A 102 -4.02 24.59 -9.54
CA ASN A 102 -4.58 25.75 -8.82
C ASN A 102 -3.71 27.00 -8.88
N ARG A 103 -2.40 26.88 -9.14
CA ARG A 103 -1.50 28.02 -9.35
C ARG A 103 -1.82 28.82 -10.60
N VAL A 104 -2.51 28.20 -11.56
CA VAL A 104 -2.90 28.80 -12.84
C VAL A 104 -4.39 29.12 -12.87
N SER A 105 -5.22 28.20 -12.38
CA SER A 105 -6.68 28.38 -12.29
C SER A 105 -7.22 27.58 -11.13
N THR A 106 -8.03 28.20 -10.28
CA THR A 106 -8.63 27.52 -9.12
C THR A 106 -9.63 26.46 -9.57
N ILE A 107 -9.27 25.20 -9.37
CA ILE A 107 -10.10 24.01 -9.61
C ILE A 107 -10.77 23.56 -8.31
N ASP A 108 -9.99 23.47 -7.23
CA ASP A 108 -10.50 23.15 -5.89
C ASP A 108 -9.75 24.00 -4.84
N GLY A 109 -10.39 25.06 -4.34
CA GLY A 109 -9.75 26.02 -3.44
C GLY A 109 -9.27 25.45 -2.10
N ASP A 110 -9.79 24.29 -1.69
CA ASP A 110 -9.49 23.66 -0.39
C ASP A 110 -8.55 22.44 -0.52
N ILE A 111 -7.97 22.22 -1.72
CA ILE A 111 -7.23 20.99 -2.02
C ILE A 111 -6.06 20.69 -1.06
N GLU A 112 -5.37 21.73 -0.57
CA GLU A 112 -4.26 21.57 0.36
C GLU A 112 -4.72 21.00 1.72
N ASN A 113 -5.86 21.48 2.22
CA ASN A 113 -6.46 20.97 3.45
C ASN A 113 -6.95 19.54 3.25
N LYS A 114 -7.58 19.25 2.10
CA LYS A 114 -8.02 17.91 1.71
C LYS A 114 -6.85 16.90 1.66
N ILE A 115 -5.69 17.30 1.11
CA ILE A 115 -4.46 16.50 1.14
C ILE A 115 -4.00 16.27 2.58
N CYS A 116 -4.04 17.32 3.42
CA CYS A 116 -3.66 17.23 4.83
C CYS A 116 -4.54 16.25 5.60
N VAL A 117 -5.86 16.29 5.40
CA VAL A 117 -6.82 15.36 6.01
C VAL A 117 -6.52 13.91 5.63
N CYS A 118 -6.27 13.65 4.34
CA CYS A 118 -5.92 12.30 3.87
C CYS A 118 -4.61 11.79 4.49
N ARG A 119 -3.54 12.58 4.43
CA ARG A 119 -2.23 12.21 5.00
C ARG A 119 -2.27 12.07 6.52
N GLY A 120 -3.06 12.91 7.19
CA GLY A 120 -3.28 12.84 8.63
C GLY A 120 -3.96 11.53 9.03
N TYR A 121 -4.97 11.10 8.27
CA TYR A 121 -5.64 9.82 8.48
C TYR A 121 -4.67 8.63 8.30
N GLU A 122 -3.86 8.62 7.23
CA GLU A 122 -2.83 7.59 7.01
C GLU A 122 -1.85 7.52 8.17
N SER A 123 -1.36 8.68 8.62
CA SER A 123 -0.40 8.78 9.72
C SER A 123 -0.99 8.20 11.00
N VAL A 124 -2.19 8.64 11.41
CA VAL A 124 -2.85 8.15 12.63
C VAL A 124 -3.05 6.63 12.59
N LYS A 125 -3.49 6.08 11.46
CA LYS A 125 -3.71 4.64 11.34
C LYS A 125 -2.42 3.82 11.29
N LYS A 126 -1.35 4.39 10.73
CA LYS A 126 -0.02 3.77 10.77
C LYS A 126 0.54 3.72 12.19
N TYR A 127 0.38 4.79 12.98
CA TYR A 127 0.87 4.84 14.37
C TYR A 127 0.01 4.05 15.36
N MET A 128 -1.29 3.91 15.12
CA MET A 128 -2.17 3.08 15.97
C MET A 128 -1.95 1.57 15.78
N GLY A 129 -1.20 1.16 14.74
CA GLY A 129 -0.77 -0.22 14.50
C GLY A 129 0.58 -0.60 15.12
N GLU A 130 1.29 0.34 15.77
CA GLU A 130 2.62 0.09 16.36
C GLU A 130 2.63 0.17 17.89
N SER A 131 3.17 -0.88 18.52
CA SER A 131 3.96 -0.76 19.76
C SER A 131 5.34 -0.18 19.41
N SER A 132 5.43 1.15 19.33
CA SER A 132 6.59 2.06 19.56
C SER A 132 8.03 1.73 19.09
N GLN A 133 8.36 0.65 18.37
CA GLN A 133 9.77 0.25 18.18
C GLN A 133 10.32 0.17 16.74
N PHE A 134 9.54 0.41 15.68
CA PHE A 134 10.00 0.15 14.31
C PHE A 134 10.31 1.36 13.42
N LEU A 135 10.30 2.58 13.98
CA LEU A 135 10.48 3.84 13.23
C LEU A 135 11.92 4.23 12.89
N GLN A 136 12.88 3.30 12.83
CA GLN A 136 14.28 3.66 12.55
C GLN A 136 14.78 3.34 11.13
N PHE A 137 13.95 2.82 10.22
CA PHE A 137 14.45 2.34 8.91
C PHE A 137 13.62 2.71 7.67
N ILE A 138 12.90 3.84 7.68
CA ILE A 138 12.38 4.43 6.43
C ILE A 138 12.74 5.90 6.37
#